data_AF-A0A0J5GV03-F1
#
_entry.id   AF-A0A0J5GV03-F1
#
_cell.length_a   1.000
_cell.length_b   1.000
_cell.length_c   1.000
_cell.angle_alpha   90.00
_cell.angle_beta   90.00
_cell.angle_gamma   90.00
#
_symmetry.space_group_name_H-M   'P 1'
#
loop_
_entity.id
_entity.type
_entity.pdbx_description
1 polymer ?
#
loop_
_entity_poly.entity_id
_entity_poly.type
_entity_poly.pdbx_seq_one_letter_code
_entity_poly.pdbx_strand_id
1 'polypeptide(L)'
;MKDSGFTPVLPKTLEELNMTRNGLAVEAKVRPGSINDLYSGDSRTVHFETLQTIIDTLNRQGFEKGLSRKFTIEDVFKYDARTKKSAE
;
A
#
# COMPACT_ATOMS: atom_id res chain seq x y z
N MET A 1 6.17 9.39 -5.95
CA MET A 1 6.09 9.09 -4.51
C MET A 1 7.47 9.00 -3.84
N LYS A 2 8.42 8.22 -4.36
CA LYS A 2 9.80 8.15 -3.81
C LYS A 2 10.51 9.50 -3.73
N ASP A 3 10.33 10.34 -4.75
CA ASP A 3 10.94 11.69 -4.80
C ASP A 3 10.35 12.69 -3.80
N SER A 4 9.25 12.32 -3.16
CA SER A 4 8.51 13.15 -2.20
C SER A 4 8.71 12.66 -0.76
N GLY A 5 9.68 11.78 -0.51
CA GLY A 5 9.97 11.20 0.80
C GLY A 5 9.01 10.09 1.23
N PHE A 6 8.16 9.61 0.32
CA PHE A 6 7.28 8.47 0.58
C PHE A 6 7.90 7.18 0.07
N THR A 7 7.98 6.17 0.94
CA THR A 7 8.48 4.83 0.63
C THR A 7 7.31 3.83 0.56
N PRO A 8 7.19 3.04 -0.51
CA PRO A 8 6.17 1.99 -0.59
C PRO A 8 6.47 0.87 0.42
N VAL A 9 5.46 0.52 1.22
CA VAL A 9 5.52 -0.59 2.20
C VAL A 9 4.66 -1.77 1.75
N LEU A 10 3.69 -1.51 0.86
CA LEU A 10 2.78 -2.50 0.28
C LEU A 10 3.46 -3.81 -0.17
N PRO A 11 4.68 -3.81 -0.76
CA PRO A 11 5.36 -5.06 -1.10
C PRO A 11 5.55 -6.01 0.08
N LYS A 12 6.04 -5.51 1.22
CA LYS A 12 6.27 -6.30 2.43
C LYS A 12 4.97 -6.81 3.03
N THR A 13 3.95 -5.96 3.01
CA THR A 13 2.61 -6.30 3.49
C THR A 13 1.99 -7.44 2.68
N LEU A 14 2.15 -7.42 1.36
CA LEU A 14 1.66 -8.50 0.49
C LEU A 14 2.44 -9.80 0.67
N GLU A 15 3.75 -9.73 0.92
CA GLU A 15 4.57 -10.90 1.28
C GLU A 15 4.10 -11.53 2.60
N GLU A 16 3.86 -10.73 3.64
CA GLU A 16 3.33 -11.20 4.93
C GLU A 16 1.96 -11.87 4.78
N LEU A 17 1.11 -11.31 3.92
CA LEU A 17 -0.19 -11.87 3.61
C LEU A 17 -0.13 -13.05 2.63
N ASN A 18 1.04 -13.41 2.08
CA ASN A 18 1.18 -14.36 0.97
C ASN A 18 0.11 -14.09 -0.12
N MET A 19 0.03 -12.82 -0.55
CA MET A 19 -0.95 -12.30 -1.49
C MET A 19 -0.24 -11.69 -2.70
N THR A 20 -0.79 -11.90 -3.89
CA THR A 20 -0.24 -11.30 -5.11
C THR A 20 -0.83 -9.91 -5.35
N ARG A 21 -0.09 -9.04 -6.06
CA ARG A 21 -0.56 -7.71 -6.49
C ARG A 21 -1.89 -7.78 -7.26
N ASN A 22 -1.99 -8.76 -8.17
CA ASN A 22 -3.21 -8.97 -8.96
C ASN A 22 -4.36 -9.46 -8.09
N GLY A 23 -4.08 -10.33 -7.11
CA GLY A 23 -5.08 -10.73 -6.11
C GLY A 23 -5.61 -9.51 -5.35
N LEU A 24 -4.73 -8.62 -4.88
CA LEU A 24 -5.15 -7.39 -4.21
C LEU A 24 -6.01 -6.51 -5.12
N ALA A 25 -5.63 -6.34 -6.39
CA ALA A 25 -6.39 -5.53 -7.34
C ALA A 25 -7.82 -6.05 -7.53
N VAL A 26 -7.98 -7.37 -7.69
CA VAL A 26 -9.29 -8.02 -7.83
C VAL A 26 -10.12 -7.86 -6.56
N GLU A 27 -9.56 -8.19 -5.41
CA GLU A 27 -10.27 -8.16 -4.12
C GLU A 27 -10.65 -6.74 -3.69
N ALA A 28 -9.76 -5.76 -3.90
CA ALA A 28 -10.00 -4.36 -3.57
C ALA A 28 -10.84 -3.63 -4.63
N LYS A 29 -11.16 -4.29 -5.76
CA LYS A 29 -11.81 -3.69 -6.94
C LYS A 29 -11.10 -2.43 -7.44
N VAL A 30 -9.77 -2.43 -7.33
CA VAL A 30 -8.89 -1.34 -7.79
C VAL A 30 -8.22 -1.77 -9.09
N ARG A 31 -8.04 -0.82 -10.02
CA ARG A 31 -7.36 -1.11 -11.29
C ARG A 31 -5.96 -1.67 -11.03
N PRO A 32 -5.53 -2.76 -11.71
CA PRO A 32 -4.20 -3.34 -11.51
C PRO A 32 -3.05 -2.35 -11.68
N GLY A 33 -3.17 -1.40 -12.62
CA GLY A 33 -2.20 -0.32 -12.81
C GLY A 33 -2.00 0.52 -11.54
N SER A 34 -3.09 0.92 -10.88
CA SER A 34 -3.03 1.71 -9.64
C SER A 34 -2.36 0.94 -8.49
N ILE A 35 -2.62 -0.36 -8.37
CA ILE A 35 -1.93 -1.21 -7.39
C ILE A 35 -0.45 -1.37 -7.72
N ASN A 36 -0.11 -1.54 -9.00
CA ASN A 36 1.28 -1.65 -9.44
C ASN A 36 2.06 -0.37 -9.16
N ASP A 37 1.48 0.80 -9.46
CA ASP A 37 2.11 2.10 -9.23
C ASP A 37 2.32 2.36 -7.72
N LEU A 38 1.37 1.95 -6.87
CA LEU A 38 1.52 2.02 -5.41
C LEU A 38 2.56 1.03 -4.89
N TYR A 39 2.59 -0.18 -5.43
CA TYR A 39 3.55 -1.22 -5.08
C TYR A 39 4.98 -0.82 -5.43
N SER A 40 5.19 -0.27 -6.63
CA SER A 40 6.52 0.16 -7.10
C SER A 40 6.94 1.50 -6.50
N GLY A 41 6.00 2.31 -6.01
CA GLY A 41 6.24 3.66 -5.51
C GLY A 41 6.29 4.73 -6.62
N ASP A 42 5.72 4.42 -7.78
CA ASP A 42 5.65 5.31 -8.94
C ASP A 42 4.38 6.17 -8.94
N SER A 43 3.42 5.85 -8.06
CA SER A 43 2.21 6.65 -7.89
C SER A 43 2.53 8.12 -7.56
N ARG A 44 1.82 9.03 -8.24
CA ARG A 44 1.88 10.48 -7.96
C ARG A 44 0.71 10.96 -7.11
N THR A 45 -0.43 10.27 -7.23
CA THR A 45 -1.67 10.60 -6.55
C THR A 45 -2.36 9.33 -6.10
N VAL A 46 -2.96 9.37 -4.92
CA VAL A 46 -3.83 8.32 -4.41
C VAL A 46 -5.06 8.97 -3.80
N HIS A 47 -6.24 8.50 -4.20
CA HIS A 47 -7.50 8.95 -3.63
C HIS A 47 -7.75 8.24 -2.30
N PHE A 48 -8.33 8.94 -1.32
CA PHE A 48 -8.64 8.35 -0.02
C PHE A 48 -9.57 7.14 -0.13
N GLU A 49 -10.54 7.17 -1.05
CA GLU A 49 -11.42 6.02 -1.32
C GLU A 49 -10.62 4.78 -1.77
N THR A 50 -9.65 4.96 -2.67
CA THR A 50 -8.77 3.87 -3.12
C THR A 50 -7.90 3.35 -1.99
N LEU A 51 -7.40 4.24 -1.14
CA LEU A 51 -6.59 3.86 0.00
C LEU A 51 -7.41 3.07 1.03
N GLN A 52 -8.65 3.51 1.29
CA GLN A 52 -9.58 2.82 2.16
C GLN A 52 -9.89 1.42 1.65
N THR A 53 -10.26 1.26 0.36
CA THR A 53 -10.57 -0.07 -0.18
C THR A 53 -9.38 -1.02 -0.13
N ILE A 54 -8.15 -0.51 -0.32
CA ILE A 54 -6.93 -1.30 -0.14
C ILE A 54 -6.78 -1.74 1.32
N ILE A 55 -6.85 -0.82 2.29
CA ILE A 55 -6.66 -1.12 3.71
C ILE A 55 -7.74 -2.08 4.23
N ASP A 56 -9.00 -1.88 3.85
CA ASP A 56 -10.11 -2.76 4.22
C ASP A 56 -9.88 -4.18 3.66
N THR A 57 -9.40 -4.27 2.41
CA THR A 57 -9.07 -5.56 1.78
C THR A 57 -7.91 -6.25 2.49
N LEU A 58 -6.84 -5.53 2.84
CA LEU A 58 -5.71 -6.08 3.58
C LEU A 58 -6.15 -6.63 4.94
N ASN A 59 -6.97 -5.88 5.68
CA ASN A 59 -7.51 -6.32 6.97
C ASN A 59 -8.42 -7.53 6.84
N ARG A 60 -9.31 -7.55 5.85
CA ARG A 60 -10.18 -8.71 5.58
C ARG A 60 -9.36 -9.95 5.26
N GLN A 61 -8.37 -9.83 4.38
CA GLN A 61 -7.47 -10.94 4.04
C GLN A 61 -6.63 -11.39 5.24
N GLY A 62 -6.16 -10.46 6.07
CA GLY A 62 -5.48 -10.79 7.32
C GLY A 62 -6.35 -11.60 8.27
N PHE A 63 -7.60 -11.18 8.45
CA PHE A 63 -8.58 -11.89 9.27
C PHE A 63 -8.89 -13.29 8.72
N GLU A 64 -9.13 -13.42 7.41
CA GLU A 64 -9.37 -14.71 6.73
C GLU A 64 -8.20 -15.68 6.91
N LYS A 65 -6.96 -15.16 6.99
CA LYS A 65 -5.73 -15.94 7.22
C LYS A 65 -5.39 -16.16 8.70
N GLY A 66 -6.24 -15.72 9.62
CA GLY A 66 -6.04 -15.88 11.07
C GLY A 66 -4.98 -14.96 11.68
N LEU A 67 -4.57 -13.90 10.99
CA LEU A 67 -3.64 -12.91 11.53
C LEU A 67 -4.37 -12.01 12.54
N SER A 68 -3.80 -11.86 13.74
CA SER A 68 -4.31 -10.92 14.76
C SER A 68 -3.90 -9.47 14.50
N ARG A 69 -3.10 -9.22 13.47
CA ARG A 69 -2.56 -7.91 13.10
C ARG A 69 -3.59 -7.11 12.31
N LYS A 70 -3.72 -5.81 12.63
CA LYS A 70 -4.49 -4.85 11.83
C LYS A 70 -3.56 -4.06 10.92
N PHE A 71 -3.91 -4.01 9.64
CA PHE A 71 -3.18 -3.23 8.63
C PHE A 71 -3.69 -1.78 8.63
N THR A 72 -2.78 -0.84 8.42
CA THR A 72 -3.03 0.60 8.45
C THR A 72 -2.45 1.28 7.21
N ILE A 73 -2.58 2.60 7.11
CA ILE A 73 -1.98 3.38 6.02
C ILE A 73 -0.46 3.17 5.89
N GLU A 74 0.21 2.95 7.02
CA GLU A 74 1.65 2.70 7.07
C GLU A 74 2.08 1.40 6.40
N ASP A 75 1.14 0.47 6.24
CA ASP A 75 1.35 -0.81 5.55
C ASP A 75 1.19 -0.69 4.03
N VAL A 76 0.71 0.46 3.57
CA VAL A 76 0.68 0.82 2.16
C VAL A 76 1.92 1.65 1.83
N PHE A 77 2.18 2.70 2.62
CA PHE A 77 3.35 3.56 2.46
C PHE A 77 3.72 4.32 3.73
N LYS A 78 4.98 4.74 3.81
CA LYS A 78 5.50 5.57 4.91
C LYS A 78 6.16 6.83 4.39
N TYR A 79 6.02 7.92 5.13
CA TYR A 79 6.74 9.16 4.85
C TYR A 79 7.95 9.26 5.79
N ASP A 80 9.14 9.52 5.24
CA ASP A 80 10.34 9.85 6.02
C ASP A 80 10.81 11.26 5.70
N ALA A 81 10.55 12.19 6.62
CA ALA A 81 10.93 13.60 6.49
C ALA A 81 12.44 13.82 6.34
N ARG A 82 13.27 12.88 6.80
CA ARG A 82 14.75 12.98 6.72
C ARG A 82 15.28 12.74 5.31
N THR A 83 14.45 12.19 4.43
CA THR A 83 14.81 11.92 3.02
C THR A 83 14.56 13.11 2.11
N LYS A 84 13.83 14.14 2.57
CA LYS A 84 13.87 15.44 1.92
C LYS A 84 15.28 15.99 2.12
N LYS A 85 16.10 15.98 1.06
CA LYS A 85 17.17 16.97 0.95
C LYS A 85 16.52 18.31 1.26
N SER A 86 17.02 18.98 2.29
CA SER A 86 16.70 20.36 2.62
C SER A 86 16.79 21.17 1.33
N ALA A 87 15.65 21.47 0.74
CA ALA A 87 15.53 22.51 -0.27
C ALA A 87 15.29 23.79 0.54
N GLU A 88 16.38 24.30 1.10
CA GLU A 88 16.54 25.74 1.38
C GLU A 88 16.96 26.44 0.08
#